data_AF-A0A1U7GS10-F1
#
_entry.id   AF-A0A1U7GS10-F1
#
_cell.length_a   1.000
_cell.length_b   1.000
_cell.length_c   1.000
_cell.angle_alpha   90.00
_cell.angle_beta   90.00
_cell.angle_gamma   90.00
#
_symmetry.space_group_name_H-M   'P 1'
#
loop_
_entity.id
_entity.type
_entity.pdbx_description
1 polymer ?
#
loop_
_entity_poly.entity_id
_entity_poly.type
_entity_poly.pdbx_seq_one_letter_code
_entity_poly.pdbx_strand_id
1 'polypeptide(L)'
;MKTREVPGDPREGTADADVAKGGQLYLIVCASCHGPTAVGTELGPALANRAVLTHAEDYHKQVRDGLRKMPAMNTVLNAEQQRDILGWLRALPYDQPPPPATPKS
;
A
#
# COMPACT_ATOMS: atom_id res chain seq x y z
N MET A 1 -8.75 -3.60 25.67
CA MET A 1 -8.23 -4.84 25.06
C MET A 1 -7.41 -4.44 23.84
N LYS A 2 -6.10 -4.68 23.83
CA LYS A 2 -5.36 -4.69 22.55
C LYS A 2 -5.60 -6.08 21.98
N THR A 3 -6.26 -6.17 20.85
CA THR A 3 -6.35 -7.40 20.06
C THR A 3 -4.93 -7.94 19.93
N ARG A 4 -4.69 -9.23 20.19
CA ARG A 4 -3.39 -9.82 19.89
C ARG A 4 -3.27 -9.82 18.37
N GLU A 5 -2.44 -8.95 17.81
CA GLU A 5 -1.98 -9.07 16.43
C GLU A 5 -1.37 -10.48 16.27
N VAL A 6 -1.91 -11.24 15.31
CA VAL A 6 -1.33 -12.52 14.91
C VAL A 6 -0.33 -12.23 13.80
N PRO A 7 0.95 -12.63 13.95
CA PRO A 7 1.95 -12.41 12.91
C PRO A 7 1.47 -12.99 11.58
N GLY A 8 1.33 -12.13 10.55
CA GLY A 8 0.85 -12.52 9.24
C GLY A 8 -0.68 -12.63 9.10
N ASP A 9 -1.48 -12.09 10.04
CA ASP A 9 -2.92 -11.93 9.79
C ASP A 9 -3.11 -10.97 8.61
N PRO A 10 -3.79 -11.38 7.52
CA PRO A 10 -4.05 -10.51 6.38
C PRO A 10 -4.86 -9.24 6.74
N ARG A 11 -5.53 -9.24 7.91
CA ARG A 11 -6.30 -8.11 8.45
C ARG A 11 -5.53 -7.27 9.45
N GLU A 12 -4.26 -7.57 9.70
CA GLU A 12 -3.39 -6.80 10.59
C GLU A 12 -3.42 -5.32 10.21
N GLY A 13 -3.84 -4.46 11.13
CA GLY A 13 -3.96 -3.02 10.89
C GLY A 13 -5.06 -2.58 9.91
N THR A 14 -5.86 -3.50 9.34
CA THR A 14 -6.89 -3.20 8.32
C THR A 14 -8.29 -3.73 8.67
N ALA A 15 -8.52 -4.22 9.89
CA ALA A 15 -9.83 -4.73 10.33
C ALA A 15 -10.98 -3.72 10.13
N ASP A 16 -10.71 -2.43 10.35
CA ASP A 16 -11.66 -1.32 10.20
C ASP A 16 -11.36 -0.47 8.93
N ALA A 17 -10.80 -1.08 7.89
CA ALA A 17 -10.50 -0.37 6.63
C ALA A 17 -11.75 -0.24 5.74
N ASP A 18 -12.00 0.97 5.23
CA ASP A 18 -12.93 1.18 4.13
C ASP A 18 -12.20 0.98 2.80
N VAL A 19 -12.32 -0.24 2.26
CA VAL A 19 -11.65 -0.65 1.01
C VAL A 19 -12.08 0.21 -0.18
N ALA A 20 -13.35 0.62 -0.25
CA ALA A 20 -13.86 1.42 -1.36
C ALA A 20 -13.26 2.84 -1.33
N LYS A 21 -13.25 3.47 -0.17
CA LYS A 21 -12.59 4.77 0.06
C LYS A 21 -11.08 4.68 -0.15
N GLY A 22 -10.46 3.58 0.28
CA GLY A 22 -9.03 3.30 0.06
C GLY A 22 -8.65 3.31 -1.42
N GLY A 23 -9.45 2.69 -2.28
CA GLY A 23 -9.23 2.72 -3.73
C GLY A 23 -9.34 4.13 -4.33
N GLN A 24 -10.30 4.93 -3.88
CA GLN A 24 -10.43 6.32 -4.33
C GLN A 24 -9.22 7.17 -3.91
N LEU A 25 -8.79 7.04 -2.65
CA LEU A 25 -7.61 7.73 -2.14
C LEU A 25 -6.34 7.31 -2.89
N TYR A 26 -6.18 6.03 -3.17
CA TYR A 26 -5.07 5.50 -3.95
C TYR A 26 -4.98 6.15 -5.33
N LEU A 27 -6.11 6.27 -6.04
CA LEU A 27 -6.14 6.89 -7.36
C LEU A 27 -5.72 8.37 -7.34
N ILE A 28 -6.03 9.09 -6.26
CA ILE A 28 -5.70 10.50 -6.11
C ILE A 28 -4.24 10.71 -5.70
N VAL A 29 -3.72 9.86 -4.80
CA VAL A 29 -2.46 10.12 -4.10
C VAL A 29 -1.30 9.26 -4.64
N CYS A 30 -1.56 8.04 -5.08
CA CYS A 30 -0.53 7.05 -5.35
C CYS A 30 -0.41 6.69 -6.84
N ALA A 31 -1.54 6.68 -7.56
CA ALA A 31 -1.63 6.11 -8.91
C ALA A 31 -0.80 6.86 -9.97
N SER A 32 -0.49 8.14 -9.77
CA SER A 32 0.35 8.91 -10.69
C SER A 32 1.77 8.33 -10.82
N CYS A 33 2.30 7.72 -9.74
CA CYS A 33 3.61 7.09 -9.73
C CYS A 33 3.52 5.56 -9.77
N HIS A 34 2.56 4.96 -9.07
CA HIS A 34 2.44 3.51 -8.90
C HIS A 34 1.45 2.85 -9.86
N GLY A 35 0.84 3.63 -10.75
CA GLY A 35 -0.14 3.18 -11.73
C GLY A 35 -1.54 2.99 -11.11
N PRO A 36 -2.63 3.11 -11.91
CA PRO A 36 -4.01 3.03 -11.41
C PRO A 36 -4.38 1.65 -10.85
N THR A 37 -3.66 0.61 -11.28
CA THR A 37 -3.86 -0.79 -10.83
C THR A 37 -2.76 -1.28 -9.91
N ALA A 38 -1.90 -0.39 -9.39
CA ALA A 38 -0.77 -0.74 -8.51
C ALA A 38 0.29 -1.68 -9.12
N VAL A 39 0.30 -1.81 -10.45
CA VAL A 39 1.30 -2.59 -11.21
C VAL A 39 2.59 -1.82 -11.53
N GLY A 40 2.70 -0.57 -11.07
CA GLY A 40 3.88 0.27 -11.26
C GLY A 40 3.88 1.04 -12.58
N THR A 41 4.80 1.99 -12.66
CA THR A 41 5.13 2.78 -13.87
C THR A 41 6.64 3.01 -13.92
N GLU A 42 7.11 3.76 -14.92
CA GLU A 42 8.51 4.24 -14.95
C GLU A 42 8.87 5.15 -13.75
N LEU A 43 7.89 5.78 -13.11
CA LEU A 43 8.10 6.69 -11.98
C LEU A 43 8.16 5.96 -10.62
N GLY A 44 7.47 4.83 -10.50
CA GLY A 44 7.28 4.17 -9.22
C GLY A 44 7.10 2.66 -9.37
N PRO A 45 7.66 1.86 -8.45
CA PRO A 45 7.54 0.41 -8.51
C PRO A 45 6.09 -0.02 -8.32
N ALA A 46 5.78 -1.24 -8.72
CA ALA A 46 4.50 -1.83 -8.37
C ALA A 46 4.37 -2.03 -6.86
N LEU A 47 3.13 -1.94 -6.38
CA LEU A 47 2.76 -2.11 -4.98
C LEU A 47 1.97 -3.40 -4.75
N ALA A 48 1.21 -3.86 -5.74
CA ALA A 48 0.45 -5.10 -5.64
C ALA A 48 1.37 -6.28 -5.26
N ASN A 49 0.91 -7.11 -4.32
CA ASN A 49 1.58 -8.34 -3.88
C ASN A 49 3.01 -8.15 -3.35
N ARG A 50 3.36 -6.97 -2.82
CA ARG A 50 4.68 -6.70 -2.22
C ARG A 50 4.72 -7.05 -0.74
N ALA A 51 5.84 -7.59 -0.28
CA ALA A 51 6.05 -8.01 1.11
C ALA A 51 5.87 -6.88 2.15
N VAL A 52 6.13 -5.61 1.76
CA VAL A 52 5.89 -4.45 2.63
C VAL A 52 4.41 -4.29 3.01
N LEU A 53 3.49 -4.87 2.23
CA LEU A 53 2.07 -4.86 2.55
C LEU A 53 1.71 -5.90 3.60
N THR A 54 2.57 -6.88 3.91
CA THR A 54 2.24 -7.95 4.87
C THR A 54 2.08 -7.41 6.29
N HIS A 55 2.95 -6.50 6.70
CA HIS A 55 2.94 -5.89 8.03
C HIS A 55 2.48 -4.42 7.93
N ALA A 56 1.47 -4.07 8.70
CA ALA A 56 0.85 -2.75 8.59
C ALA A 56 1.82 -1.64 9.00
N GLU A 57 2.63 -1.88 10.02
CA GLU A 57 3.65 -0.96 10.51
C GLU A 57 4.72 -0.66 9.47
N ASP A 58 5.15 -1.66 8.68
CA ASP A 58 6.13 -1.50 7.62
C ASP A 58 5.58 -0.60 6.51
N TYR A 59 4.35 -0.90 6.06
CA TYR A 59 3.62 -0.06 5.12
C TYR A 59 3.46 1.37 5.63
N HIS A 60 2.94 1.55 6.85
CA HIS A 60 2.68 2.87 7.42
C HIS A 60 3.97 3.68 7.60
N LYS A 61 5.04 3.03 8.05
CA LYS A 61 6.34 3.69 8.19
C LYS A 61 6.85 4.16 6.83
N GLN A 62 6.81 3.29 5.81
CA GLN A 62 7.29 3.65 4.48
C GLN A 62 6.46 4.77 3.83
N VAL A 63 5.14 4.76 3.98
CA VAL A 63 4.27 5.81 3.43
C VAL A 63 4.47 7.13 4.17
N ARG A 64 4.58 7.11 5.51
CA ARG A 64 4.83 8.33 6.30
C ARG A 64 6.19 8.94 6.02
N ASP A 65 7.24 8.13 6.03
CA ASP A 65 8.62 8.60 5.98
C ASP A 65 9.12 8.79 4.53
N GLY A 66 8.45 8.16 3.56
CA GLY A 66 8.96 8.00 2.21
C GLY A 66 10.08 6.96 2.13
N LEU A 67 10.49 6.61 0.92
CA LEU A 67 11.60 5.70 0.68
C LEU A 67 12.32 6.02 -0.63
N ARG A 68 13.61 6.34 -0.53
CA ARG A 68 14.46 6.69 -1.69
C ARG A 68 13.89 7.88 -2.46
N LYS A 69 13.31 7.64 -3.64
CA LYS A 69 12.67 8.66 -4.48
C LYS A 69 11.19 8.86 -4.15
N MET A 70 10.59 7.97 -3.37
CA MET A 70 9.21 8.11 -2.90
C MET A 70 9.18 9.19 -1.80
N PRO A 71 8.40 10.27 -1.98
CA PRO A 71 8.28 11.33 -0.98
C PRO A 71 7.54 10.85 0.27
N ALA A 72 7.75 11.56 1.38
CA ALA A 72 7.01 11.38 2.62
C ALA A 72 5.56 11.86 2.48
N MET A 73 4.58 11.01 2.77
CA MET A 73 3.15 11.32 2.63
C MET A 73 2.48 11.72 3.94
N ASN A 74 3.25 11.95 5.01
CA ASN A 74 2.74 12.28 6.35
C ASN A 74 1.96 13.61 6.44
N THR A 75 2.14 14.53 5.47
CA THR A 75 1.38 15.78 5.39
C THR A 75 0.13 15.67 4.50
N VAL A 76 -0.01 14.58 3.75
CA VAL A 76 -1.10 14.35 2.79
C VAL A 76 -2.09 13.31 3.32
N LEU A 77 -1.59 12.28 4.00
CA LEU A 77 -2.37 11.14 4.48
C LEU A 77 -2.30 11.02 6.00
N ASN A 78 -3.46 10.96 6.64
CA ASN A 78 -3.60 10.56 8.04
C ASN A 78 -3.61 9.03 8.21
N ALA A 79 -3.60 8.55 9.46
CA ALA A 79 -3.52 7.11 9.76
C ALA A 79 -4.72 6.30 9.25
N GLU A 80 -5.93 6.87 9.27
CA GLU A 80 -7.13 6.23 8.72
C GLU A 80 -7.03 6.09 7.20
N GLN A 81 -6.63 7.15 6.50
CA GLN A 81 -6.47 7.11 5.04
C GLN A 81 -5.40 6.09 4.62
N GLN A 82 -4.28 6.01 5.36
CA GLN A 82 -3.28 4.98 5.09
C GLN A 82 -3.83 3.57 5.33
N ARG A 83 -4.63 3.36 6.39
CA ARG A 83 -5.28 2.07 6.65
C ARG A 83 -6.21 1.67 5.50
N ASP A 84 -7.04 2.60 5.04
CA ASP A 84 -7.99 2.35 3.96
C ASP A 84 -7.26 1.97 2.66
N ILE A 85 -6.18 2.70 2.32
CA ILE A 85 -5.33 2.38 1.16
C ILE A 85 -4.67 1.01 1.31
N LEU A 86 -4.13 0.67 2.49
CA LEU A 86 -3.53 -0.64 2.74
C LEU A 86 -4.57 -1.76 2.58
N GLY A 87 -5.79 -1.56 3.11
CA GLY A 87 -6.91 -2.48 2.94
C GLY A 87 -7.22 -2.73 1.47
N TRP A 88 -7.27 -1.66 0.66
CA TRP A 88 -7.47 -1.78 -0.78
C TRP A 88 -6.33 -2.50 -1.50
N LEU A 89 -5.06 -2.16 -1.20
CA LEU A 89 -3.90 -2.81 -1.79
C LEU A 89 -3.85 -4.32 -1.49
N ARG A 90 -4.25 -4.74 -0.29
CA ARG A 90 -4.34 -6.16 0.09
C ARG A 90 -5.53 -6.88 -0.52
N ALA A 91 -6.59 -6.15 -0.89
CA ALA A 91 -7.77 -6.69 -1.55
C ALA A 91 -7.61 -6.85 -3.08
N LEU A 92 -6.48 -6.39 -3.63
CA LEU A 92 -6.21 -6.54 -5.06
C LEU A 92 -6.13 -8.02 -5.47
N PRO A 93 -6.68 -8.39 -6.64
CA PRO A 93 -6.63 -9.76 -7.13
C PRO A 93 -5.20 -10.26 -7.32
N TYR A 94 -4.93 -11.50 -6.90
CA TYR A 94 -3.64 -12.17 -7.11
C TYR A 94 -3.32 -12.45 -8.60
N ASP A 95 -4.33 -12.47 -9.46
CA ASP A 95 -4.19 -12.66 -10.91
C ASP A 95 -3.82 -11.37 -11.65
N GLN A 96 -3.74 -10.22 -10.95
CA GLN A 96 -3.02 -9.08 -11.47
C GLN A 96 -1.57 -9.52 -11.69
N PRO A 97 -1.06 -9.45 -12.94
CA PRO A 97 0.24 -9.99 -13.28
C PRO A 97 1.26 -9.43 -12.30
N PRO A 98 2.10 -10.29 -11.70
CA PRO A 98 3.10 -9.83 -10.77
C PRO A 98 3.93 -8.75 -11.45
N PRO A 99 4.40 -7.75 -10.69
CA PRO A 99 5.20 -6.67 -11.24
C PRO A 99 6.28 -7.26 -12.12
N PRO A 100 6.47 -6.79 -13.37
CA PRO A 100 7.60 -7.23 -14.17
C PRO A 100 8.86 -7.01 -13.33
N ALA A 101 9.67 -8.05 -13.17
CA ALA A 101 10.92 -7.93 -12.44
C ALA A 101 11.75 -6.86 -13.14
N THR A 102 11.88 -5.68 -12.53
CA THR A 102 12.75 -4.63 -13.06
C THR A 102 14.15 -5.24 -13.19
N PRO A 103 14.78 -5.25 -14.37
CA PRO A 103 16.14 -5.71 -14.48
C PRO A 103 17.00 -4.88 -13.53
N LYS A 104 17.80 -5.55 -12.69
CA LYS A 104 18.81 -4.88 -11.88
C LYS A 104 19.80 -4.24 -12.86
N SER A 105 19.79 -2.92 -12.96
CA SER A 105 20.87 -2.17 -13.63
C SER A 105 22.08 -2.05 -12.71
#